data_AF-A0A816U0R1-F1
#
_entry.id   AF-A0A816U0R1-F1
#
_cell.length_a   1.000
_cell.length_b   1.000
_cell.length_c   1.000
_cell.angle_alpha   90.00
_cell.angle_beta   90.00
_cell.angle_gamma   90.00
#
_symmetry.space_group_name_H-M   'P 1'
#
loop_
_entity.id
_entity.type
_entity.pdbx_description
1 polymer ?
#
loop_
_entity_poly.entity_id
_entity_poly.type
_entity_poly.pdbx_seq_one_letter_code
_entity_poly.pdbx_strand_id
1 'polypeptide(L)'
;WKKGAKEGIVVAGGQGAGSTLTQLYYPYGLFVDTLGTLYVADSGNHRVMRWTRGATQGTVIAGGNGEGARANQLCFPFGLSFDRHRNLYAFDQNNHRVQR
;
A
#
# COMPACT_ATOMS: atom_id res chain seq x y z
N TRP A 1 8.09 -13.79 7.77
CA TRP A 1 8.43 -14.94 8.62
C TRP A 1 9.79 -14.70 9.24
N LYS A 2 9.91 -14.73 10.57
CA LYS A 2 11.25 -14.79 11.18
C LYS A 2 11.91 -16.11 10.75
N LYS A 3 13.24 -16.14 10.64
CA LYS A 3 13.97 -17.38 10.31
C LYS A 3 13.55 -18.47 11.29
N GLY A 4 13.04 -19.59 10.78
CA GLY A 4 12.54 -20.72 11.59
C GLY A 4 11.11 -20.58 12.12
N ALA A 5 10.38 -19.51 11.79
CA ALA A 5 8.98 -19.37 12.19
C ALA A 5 8.09 -20.41 11.48
N LYS A 6 7.07 -20.91 12.18
CA LYS A 6 6.04 -21.83 11.67
C LYS A 6 4.71 -21.14 11.34
N GLU A 7 4.59 -19.85 11.68
CA GLU A 7 3.47 -19.00 11.29
C GLU A 7 3.92 -17.58 10.92
N GLY A 8 3.11 -16.93 10.08
CA GLY A 8 3.25 -15.51 9.76
C GLY A 8 2.54 -14.65 10.81
N ILE A 9 2.91 -13.36 10.86
CA ILE A 9 2.16 -12.36 11.61
C ILE A 9 1.49 -11.42 10.62
N VAL A 10 0.24 -11.06 10.90
CA VAL A 10 -0.46 -10.01 10.15
C VAL A 10 0.06 -8.67 10.65
N VAL A 11 0.53 -7.82 9.72
CA VAL A 11 1.13 -6.50 10.03
C VAL A 11 0.41 -5.35 9.33
N ALA A 12 -0.52 -5.66 8.43
CA ALA A 12 -1.42 -4.73 7.76
C ALA A 12 -2.67 -5.51 7.31
N GLY A 13 -3.83 -4.85 7.33
CA GLY A 13 -5.10 -5.52 7.03
C GLY A 13 -5.51 -6.53 8.12
N GLY A 14 -6.08 -7.65 7.70
CA GLY A 14 -6.43 -8.78 8.57
C GLY A 14 -7.88 -8.82 9.04
N GLN A 15 -8.67 -7.78 8.79
CA GLN A 15 -10.10 -7.71 9.13
C GLN A 15 -11.01 -8.08 7.94
N GLY A 16 -10.56 -9.01 7.10
CA GLY A 16 -11.24 -9.38 5.86
C GLY A 16 -10.97 -8.41 4.70
N ALA A 17 -11.61 -8.70 3.56
CA ALA A 17 -11.55 -7.87 2.36
C ALA A 17 -12.47 -6.65 2.51
N GLY A 18 -11.98 -5.46 2.17
CA GLY A 18 -12.78 -4.23 2.24
C GLY A 18 -11.95 -2.96 2.13
N SER A 19 -12.59 -1.82 2.36
CA SER A 19 -12.03 -0.48 2.12
C SER A 19 -11.82 0.36 3.39
N THR A 20 -12.13 -0.18 4.57
CA THR A 20 -11.82 0.50 5.84
C THR A 20 -10.30 0.59 6.07
N LEU A 21 -9.86 1.32 7.10
CA LEU A 21 -8.44 1.50 7.39
C LEU A 21 -7.76 0.25 7.99
N THR A 22 -8.54 -0.77 8.37
CA THR A 22 -8.05 -2.07 8.87
C THR A 22 -8.19 -3.19 7.84
N GLN A 23 -8.69 -2.87 6.65
CA GLN A 23 -8.93 -3.82 5.56
C GLN A 23 -8.11 -3.45 4.32
N LEU A 24 -7.88 -4.46 3.49
CA LEU A 24 -7.23 -4.36 2.19
C LEU A 24 -8.10 -5.08 1.16
N TYR A 25 -7.99 -4.69 -0.11
CA TYR A 25 -8.65 -5.34 -1.23
C TYR A 25 -7.67 -5.47 -2.40
N TYR A 26 -7.31 -6.72 -2.74
CA TYR A 26 -6.28 -7.07 -3.71
C TYR A 26 -4.95 -6.30 -3.54
N PRO A 27 -4.23 -6.47 -2.41
CA PRO A 27 -2.94 -5.81 -2.22
C PRO A 27 -1.86 -6.45 -3.11
N TYR A 28 -1.40 -5.78 -4.18
CA TYR A 28 -0.47 -6.38 -5.15
C TYR A 28 1.00 -5.99 -4.98
N GLY A 29 1.31 -4.96 -4.19
CA GLY A 29 2.70 -4.58 -3.96
C GLY A 29 2.90 -3.94 -2.61
N LEU A 30 4.14 -3.98 -2.16
CA LEU A 30 4.54 -3.39 -0.90
C LEU A 30 5.97 -2.85 -0.95
N PHE A 31 6.27 -1.96 0.00
CA PHE A 31 7.62 -1.54 0.34
C PHE A 31 7.74 -1.45 1.86
N VAL A 32 8.90 -1.79 2.41
CA VAL A 32 9.20 -1.63 3.84
C VAL A 32 10.42 -0.74 3.96
N ASP A 33 10.29 0.37 4.69
CA ASP A 33 11.41 1.26 4.94
C ASP A 33 12.32 0.77 6.07
N THR A 34 13.44 1.46 6.28
CA THR A 34 14.43 1.14 7.31
C THR A 34 13.91 1.27 8.74
N LEU A 35 12.79 1.99 8.95
CA LEU A 35 12.11 2.10 10.24
C LEU A 35 11.10 0.97 10.47
N GLY A 36 10.88 0.11 9.47
CA GLY A 36 9.88 -0.95 9.50
C GLY A 36 8.46 -0.45 9.22
N THR A 37 8.32 0.73 8.61
CA THR A 37 7.04 1.20 8.08
C THR A 37 6.71 0.44 6.81
N LEU A 38 5.53 -0.18 6.78
CA LEU A 38 5.01 -0.90 5.63
C LEU A 38 4.13 0.02 4.79
N TYR A 39 4.38 0.03 3.49
CA TYR A 39 3.57 0.70 2.49
C TYR A 39 2.97 -0.38 1.59
N VAL A 40 1.67 -0.30 1.32
CA VAL A 40 0.95 -1.31 0.54
C VAL A 40 0.18 -0.62 -0.57
N ALA A 41 0.35 -1.11 -1.80
CA ALA A 41 -0.55 -0.80 -2.89
C ALA A 41 -1.83 -1.60 -2.67
N ASP A 42 -2.86 -0.94 -2.18
CA ASP A 42 -4.18 -1.53 -1.91
C ASP A 42 -5.00 -1.45 -3.21
N SER A 43 -4.65 -2.32 -4.15
CA SER A 43 -4.89 -2.11 -5.59
C SER A 43 -6.38 -2.06 -5.94
N GLY A 44 -7.18 -2.95 -5.35
CA GLY A 44 -8.63 -2.98 -5.56
C GLY A 44 -9.36 -1.80 -4.89
N ASN A 45 -8.69 -1.08 -3.99
CA ASN A 45 -9.19 0.17 -3.41
C ASN A 45 -8.55 1.42 -4.04
N HIS A 46 -7.75 1.26 -5.11
CA HIS A 46 -7.17 2.37 -5.88
C HIS A 46 -6.41 3.38 -4.99
N ARG A 47 -5.65 2.87 -4.02
CA ARG A 47 -4.97 3.69 -3.01
C ARG A 47 -3.65 3.06 -2.57
N VAL A 48 -2.80 3.88 -1.95
CA VAL A 48 -1.62 3.43 -1.22
C VAL A 48 -1.82 3.70 0.26
N MET A 49 -1.57 2.67 1.06
CA MET A 49 -1.75 2.68 2.51
C MET A 49 -0.41 2.53 3.22
N ARG A 50 -0.25 3.24 4.34
CA ARG A 50 0.94 3.20 5.21
C ARG A 50 0.58 2.64 6.58
N TRP A 51 1.39 1.71 7.10
CA TRP A 51 1.35 1.19 8.45
C TRP A 51 2.70 1.37 9.13
N THR A 52 2.75 2.15 10.20
CA THR A 52 3.92 2.20 11.08
C THR A 52 3.99 0.93 11.92
N ARG A 53 5.17 0.59 12.42
CA ARG A 53 5.36 -0.58 13.28
C ARG A 53 4.40 -0.54 14.48
N GLY A 54 3.61 -1.59 14.64
CA GLY A 54 2.62 -1.72 15.73
C GLY A 54 1.30 -0.97 15.51
N ALA A 55 1.09 -0.32 14.35
CA ALA A 55 -0.18 0.31 14.04
C ALA A 55 -1.30 -0.74 13.90
N THR A 56 -2.48 -0.44 14.47
CA THR A 56 -3.67 -1.28 14.36
C THR A 56 -4.51 -0.97 13.11
N GLN A 57 -4.28 0.18 12.48
CA GLN A 57 -4.92 0.63 11.25
C GLN A 57 -3.94 1.39 10.37
N GLY A 58 -4.23 1.47 9.08
CA GLY A 58 -3.40 2.16 8.10
C GLY A 58 -3.77 3.63 7.94
N THR A 59 -2.98 4.33 7.16
CA THR A 59 -3.26 5.70 6.70
C THR A 59 -3.18 5.73 5.18
N VAL A 60 -4.18 6.29 4.51
CA VAL A 60 -4.12 6.57 3.07
C VAL A 60 -3.08 7.66 2.84
N ILE A 61 -2.11 7.42 1.96
CA ILE A 61 -1.06 8.40 1.64
C ILE A 61 -1.03 8.82 0.17
N ALA A 62 -1.69 8.06 -0.71
CA ALA A 62 -1.89 8.39 -2.12
C ALA A 62 -3.15 7.69 -2.66
N GLY A 63 -3.78 8.28 -3.68
CA GLY A 63 -5.05 7.77 -4.21
C GLY A 63 -6.20 7.85 -3.21
N GLY A 64 -7.15 6.92 -3.29
CA GLY A 64 -8.33 6.89 -2.42
C GLY A 64 -9.40 7.94 -2.76
N ASN A 65 -9.22 8.72 -3.83
CA ASN A 65 -10.17 9.71 -4.34
C ASN A 65 -10.99 9.17 -5.53
N GLY A 66 -11.30 7.86 -5.47
CA GLY A 66 -11.88 7.10 -6.57
C GLY A 66 -10.83 6.63 -7.59
N GLU A 67 -11.24 5.65 -8.39
CA GLU A 67 -10.50 5.20 -9.56
C GLU A 67 -10.44 6.30 -10.62
N GLY A 68 -9.26 6.51 -11.22
CA GLY A 68 -9.13 7.39 -12.37
C GLY A 68 -7.72 7.91 -12.63
N ALA A 69 -7.59 8.77 -13.64
CA ALA A 69 -6.31 9.27 -14.14
C ALA A 69 -5.95 10.68 -13.67
N ARG A 70 -6.73 11.30 -12.77
CA ARG A 70 -6.35 12.61 -12.18
C ARG A 70 -5.12 12.45 -11.29
N ALA A 71 -4.43 13.55 -11.00
CA ALA A 71 -3.20 13.54 -10.20
C ALA A 71 -3.39 13.05 -8.75
N ASN A 72 -4.61 13.12 -8.21
CA ASN A 72 -4.96 12.61 -6.89
C ASN A 72 -5.68 11.25 -6.93
N GLN A 73 -5.73 10.60 -8.10
CA GLN A 73 -6.37 9.31 -8.32
C GLN A 73 -5.34 8.27 -8.78
N LEU A 74 -5.67 7.01 -8.53
CA LEU A 74 -4.94 5.84 -9.02
C LEU A 74 -5.91 4.87 -9.68
N CYS A 75 -5.40 3.97 -10.50
CA CYS A 75 -6.14 2.89 -11.13
C CYS A 75 -5.30 1.60 -11.05
N PHE A 76 -5.68 0.71 -10.13
CA PHE A 76 -4.95 -0.54 -9.83
C PHE A 76 -3.44 -0.31 -9.62
N PRO A 77 -3.03 0.46 -8.60
CA PRO A 77 -1.61 0.60 -8.31
C PRO A 77 -1.00 -0.77 -8.00
N PHE A 78 0.15 -1.11 -8.60
CA PHE A 78 0.77 -2.43 -8.47
C PHE A 78 1.99 -2.40 -7.55
N GLY A 79 3.14 -1.98 -8.06
CA GLY A 79 4.38 -1.86 -7.30
C GLY A 79 4.51 -0.52 -6.58
N LEU A 80 5.32 -0.49 -5.54
CA LEU A 80 5.77 0.72 -4.86
C LEU A 80 7.30 0.72 -4.79
N SER A 81 7.91 1.90 -4.93
CA SER A 81 9.34 2.10 -4.68
C SER A 81 9.58 3.45 -4.02
N PHE A 82 10.73 3.63 -3.41
CA PHE A 82 11.15 4.90 -2.83
C PHE A 82 12.52 5.30 -3.35
N ASP A 83 12.73 6.60 -3.54
CA ASP A 83 14.07 7.15 -3.77
C ASP A 83 14.83 7.40 -2.44
N ARG A 84 16.08 7.83 -2.57
CA ARG A 84 16.94 8.19 -1.42
C ARG A 84 16.41 9.37 -0.58
N HIS A 85 15.47 10.15 -1.12
CA HIS A 85 14.84 11.29 -0.45
C HIS A 85 13.48 10.91 0.16
N ARG A 86 13.11 9.62 0.14
CA ARG A 86 11.85 9.07 0.61
C ARG A 86 10.63 9.61 -0.14
N ASN A 87 10.78 9.96 -1.41
CA ASN A 87 9.63 10.12 -2.29
C ASN A 87 9.11 8.74 -2.68
N LEU A 88 7.80 8.52 -2.53
CA LEU A 88 7.12 7.31 -2.98
C LEU A 88 6.94 7.36 -4.50
N TYR A 89 7.09 6.23 -5.18
CA TYR A 89 6.71 6.05 -6.57
C TYR A 89 5.70 4.91 -6.66
N ALA A 90 4.50 5.19 -7.15
CA ALA A 90 3.42 4.24 -7.33
C ALA A 90 3.27 3.88 -8.81
N PHE A 91 3.27 2.58 -9.11
CA PHE A 91 3.08 2.05 -10.45
C PHE A 91 1.58 2.00 -10.72
N ASP A 92 1.05 3.05 -11.33
CA ASP A 92 -0.37 3.27 -11.59
C ASP A 92 -0.79 2.49 -12.84
N GLN A 93 -0.91 1.17 -12.68
CA GLN A 93 -0.83 0.17 -13.74
C GLN A 93 -1.79 0.41 -14.89
N ASN A 94 -3.07 0.62 -14.59
CA ASN A 94 -4.11 0.78 -15.60
C ASN A 94 -4.18 2.19 -16.19
N ASN A 95 -3.51 3.15 -15.57
CA ASN A 95 -3.28 4.47 -16.16
C ASN A 95 -1.98 4.52 -16.98
N HIS A 96 -1.27 3.40 -17.11
CA HIS A 96 -0.02 3.29 -17.89
C HIS A 96 1.05 4.32 -17.49
N ARG A 97 1.13 4.64 -16.19
CA ARG A 97 2.05 5.66 -15.69
C ARG A 97 2.68 5.28 -14.34
N VAL A 98 3.69 6.04 -13.96
CA VAL A 98 4.24 6.05 -12.61
C VAL A 98 3.98 7.44 -12.02
N GLN A 99 3.46 7.48 -10.79
CA GLN A 99 3.25 8.73 -10.05
C GLN A 99 4.17 8.79 -8.84
N ARG A 100 4.58 10.01 -8.46
CA ARG A 100 5.39 10.29 -7.28
C ARG A 100 4.62 11.15 -6.30
#